data_AF-A0A6A4V8K3-F1
#
_entry.id   AF-A0A6A4V8K3-F1
#
_cell.length_a   1.000
_cell.length_b   1.000
_cell.length_c   1.000
_cell.angle_alpha   90.00
_cell.angle_beta   90.00
_cell.angle_gamma   90.00
#
_symmetry.space_group_name_H-M   'P 1'
#
loop_
_entity.id
_entity.type
_entity.pdbx_description
1 polymer ?
#
loop_
_entity_poly.entity_id
_entity_poly.type
_entity_poly.pdbx_seq_one_letter_code
_entity_poly.pdbx_strand_id
1 'polypeptide(L)'
;MRVEIEIRLWMFLPRRASNEKYDDMADERRGTNILLRADETFTNIKKSEVGPIIPTHGFSSFKFIPGTDDTWIIALKSEEDSAANRTNTYITVFSIDGQVALPETPLKGAMKFEGIEFV
;
A
#
# COMPACT_ATOMS: atom_id res chain seq x y z
N MET A 1 22.15 8.51 29.73
CA MET A 1 21.17 7.52 29.24
C MET A 1 20.14 8.31 28.45
N ARG A 2 20.28 8.40 27.13
CA ARG A 2 19.24 9.00 26.29
C ARG A 2 18.19 7.92 26.10
N VAL A 3 16.98 8.17 26.60
CA VAL A 3 15.81 7.40 26.19
C VAL A 3 15.51 7.91 24.79
N GLU A 4 15.99 7.21 23.77
CA GLU A 4 15.44 7.37 22.43
C GLU A 4 14.01 6.84 22.51
N ILE A 5 13.05 7.76 22.44
CA ILE A 5 11.66 7.38 22.26
C ILE A 5 11.58 6.85 20.84
N GLU A 6 11.62 5.53 20.68
CA GLU A 6 11.21 4.89 19.43
C GLU A 6 9.76 5.31 19.18
N ILE A 7 9.55 6.18 18.18
CA ILE A 7 8.21 6.55 17.78
C ILE A 7 7.67 5.36 16.98
N ARG A 8 6.85 4.54 17.65
CA ARG A 8 6.11 3.45 17.02
C ARG A 8 4.94 4.04 16.25
N LEU A 9 4.95 3.88 14.94
CA LEU A 9 3.90 4.36 14.06
C LEU A 9 3.11 3.17 13.50
N TRP A 10 1.79 3.31 13.47
CA TRP A 10 0.94 2.49 12.64
C TRP A 10 1.03 2.98 11.19
N MET A 11 1.19 2.03 10.27
CA MET A 11 1.30 2.29 8.83
C MET A 11 0.11 1.67 8.12
N PHE A 12 -0.54 2.43 7.23
CA PHE A 12 -1.64 1.92 6.42
C PHE A 12 -1.45 2.30 4.96
N LEU A 13 -1.68 1.32 4.09
CA LEU A 13 -1.79 1.48 2.66
C LEU A 13 -3.21 1.06 2.27
N PRO A 14 -4.19 1.99 2.26
CA PRO A 14 -5.57 1.66 1.99
C PRO A 14 -5.70 1.03 0.60
N ARG A 15 -6.55 0.01 0.49
CA ARG A 15 -6.88 -0.59 -0.82
C ARG A 15 -7.63 0.40 -1.70
N ARG A 16 -8.56 1.13 -1.07
CA ARG A 16 -9.51 2.04 -1.71
C ARG A 16 -9.58 3.38 -0.99
N ALA A 17 -9.82 4.46 -1.72
CA ALA A 17 -10.13 5.77 -1.16
C ALA A 17 -11.11 6.52 -2.07
N SER A 18 -12.16 7.10 -1.50
CA SER A 18 -13.19 7.83 -2.22
C SER A 18 -13.81 8.94 -1.37
N ASN A 19 -14.20 10.04 -2.02
CA ASN A 19 -15.04 11.08 -1.42
C ASN A 19 -16.53 10.88 -1.74
N GLU A 20 -16.86 9.90 -2.57
CA GLU A 20 -18.22 9.54 -2.94
C GLU A 20 -18.76 8.43 -2.04
N LYS A 21 -20.10 8.29 -1.98
CA LYS A 21 -20.74 7.17 -1.29
C LYS A 21 -20.29 5.85 -1.92
N TYR A 22 -20.11 4.83 -1.09
CA TYR A 22 -19.78 3.49 -1.53
C TYR A 22 -20.81 2.93 -2.53
N ASP A 23 -20.28 2.29 -3.58
CA ASP A 23 -20.99 1.55 -4.61
C ASP A 23 -20.05 0.43 -5.10
N ASP A 24 -20.54 -0.81 -5.17
CA ASP A 24 -19.72 -2.00 -5.45
C ASP A 24 -18.98 -1.89 -6.79
N MET A 25 -19.67 -1.43 -7.84
CA MET A 25 -19.09 -1.34 -9.18
C MET A 25 -18.10 -0.18 -9.29
N ALA A 26 -18.41 0.95 -8.67
CA ALA A 26 -17.51 2.09 -8.66
C ALA A 26 -16.25 1.82 -7.82
N ASP A 27 -16.35 1.02 -6.75
CA ASP A 27 -15.24 0.70 -5.86
C ASP A 27 -14.07 0.00 -6.58
N GLU A 28 -14.36 -0.80 -7.62
CA GLU A 28 -13.33 -1.44 -8.45
C GLU A 28 -12.28 -0.45 -8.98
N ARG A 29 -12.69 0.82 -9.16
CA ARG A 29 -11.85 1.93 -9.66
C ARG A 29 -11.42 2.94 -8.59
N ARG A 30 -11.57 2.63 -7.30
CA ARG A 30 -11.15 3.51 -6.18
C ARG A 30 -9.77 3.18 -5.62
N GLY A 31 -8.92 2.51 -6.40
CA GLY A 31 -7.52 2.29 -6.06
C GLY A 31 -6.80 3.60 -5.72
N THR A 32 -5.86 3.54 -4.79
CA THR A 32 -5.20 4.73 -4.24
C THR A 32 -3.69 4.54 -4.14
N ASN A 33 -2.99 5.65 -3.93
CA ASN A 33 -1.55 5.73 -3.70
C ASN A 33 -1.22 6.26 -2.29
N ILE A 34 -2.22 6.35 -1.40
CA ILE A 34 -2.06 6.93 -0.07
C ILE A 34 -1.24 6.02 0.86
N LEU A 35 -0.31 6.63 1.59
CA LEU A 35 0.33 6.08 2.78
C LEU A 35 -0.10 6.91 4.01
N LEU A 36 -0.71 6.25 4.98
CA LEU A 36 -1.05 6.85 6.27
C LEU A 36 -0.06 6.39 7.34
N ARG A 37 0.35 7.34 8.18
CA ARG A 37 1.22 7.14 9.34
C ARG A 37 0.51 7.70 10.56
N ALA A 38 0.27 6.89 11.58
CA ALA A 38 -0.41 7.32 12.80
C ALA A 38 0.44 6.99 14.03
N ASP A 39 0.44 7.87 15.03
CA ASP A 39 0.94 7.53 16.37
C ASP A 39 0.05 6.47 17.04
N GLU A 40 0.53 5.88 18.13
CA GLU A 40 -0.19 4.82 18.85
C GLU A 40 -1.58 5.26 19.36
N THR A 41 -1.76 6.56 19.59
CA THR A 41 -3.02 7.17 20.03
C THR A 41 -3.93 7.62 18.90
N PHE A 42 -3.48 7.52 17.64
CA PHE A 42 -4.18 8.02 16.44
C PHE A 42 -4.56 9.51 16.50
N THR A 43 -3.85 10.27 17.33
CA THR A 43 -4.02 11.72 17.48
C THR A 43 -3.24 12.51 16.44
N ASN A 44 -2.15 11.95 15.93
CA ASN A 44 -1.33 12.54 14.90
C ASN A 44 -1.26 11.60 13.70
N ILE A 45 -2.03 11.92 12.66
CA ILE A 45 -2.09 11.17 11.41
C ILE A 45 -1.46 12.00 10.29
N LYS A 46 -0.42 11.45 9.66
CA LYS A 46 0.21 12.04 8.48
C LYS A 46 -0.18 11.25 7.23
N LYS A 47 -0.52 11.98 6.17
CA LYS A 47 -0.79 11.43 4.83
C LYS A 47 0.40 11.75 3.91
N SER A 48 0.88 10.75 3.19
CA SER A 48 1.76 10.90 2.02
C SER A 48 1.23 10.06 0.87
N GLU A 49 1.88 10.17 -0.29
CA GLU A 49 1.50 9.48 -1.53
C GLU A 49 2.71 8.74 -2.11
N VAL A 50 2.47 7.58 -2.73
CA VAL A 50 3.50 6.68 -3.24
C VAL A 50 3.21 6.30 -4.69
N GLY A 51 3.96 6.91 -5.61
CA GLY A 51 3.77 6.70 -7.05
C GLY A 51 2.42 7.21 -7.57
N PRO A 52 2.08 6.91 -8.83
CA PRO A 52 0.84 7.36 -9.44
C PRO A 52 -0.38 6.57 -8.93
N ILE A 53 -1.56 7.17 -9.06
CA ILE A 53 -2.84 6.45 -8.89
C ILE A 53 -3.12 5.64 -10.14
N ILE A 54 -3.30 4.33 -9.97
CA ILE A 54 -3.87 3.44 -10.98
C ILE A 54 -5.23 2.97 -10.44
N PRO A 55 -6.36 3.43 -11.00
CA PRO A 55 -7.68 3.27 -10.39
C PRO A 55 -8.07 1.82 -10.05
N THR A 56 -7.66 0.85 -10.88
CA THR A 56 -8.01 -0.56 -10.68
C THR A 56 -7.07 -1.29 -9.71
N HIS A 57 -5.95 -0.67 -9.32
CA HIS A 57 -4.93 -1.30 -8.49
C HIS A 57 -5.04 -0.80 -7.05
N GLY A 58 -5.39 -1.70 -6.14
CA GLY A 58 -5.47 -1.41 -4.71
C GLY A 58 -4.38 -2.13 -3.93
N PHE A 59 -3.76 -1.46 -2.96
CA PHE A 59 -2.86 -2.15 -2.01
C PHE A 59 -3.57 -3.33 -1.35
N SER A 60 -2.84 -4.43 -1.17
CA SER A 60 -3.38 -5.70 -0.66
C SER A 60 -2.55 -6.28 0.47
N SER A 61 -1.25 -6.02 0.50
CA SER A 61 -0.36 -6.39 1.61
C SER A 61 0.91 -5.56 1.56
N PHE A 62 1.59 -5.40 2.69
CA PHE A 62 2.95 -4.86 2.73
C PHE A 62 3.73 -5.38 3.94
N LYS A 63 5.05 -5.21 3.88
CA LYS A 63 6.00 -5.40 4.98
C LYS A 63 7.13 -4.38 4.89
N PHE A 64 7.72 -4.05 6.04
CA PHE A 64 9.02 -3.40 6.08
C PHE A 64 10.11 -4.38 5.65
N ILE A 65 11.12 -3.88 4.94
CA ILE A 65 12.25 -4.69 4.49
C ILE A 65 13.24 -4.86 5.65
N PRO A 66 13.62 -6.10 6.03
CA PRO A 66 14.59 -6.33 7.09
C PRO A 66 15.93 -5.61 6.83
N GLY A 67 16.53 -5.07 7.89
CA GLY A 67 17.81 -4.36 7.80
C GLY A 67 17.73 -2.94 7.21
N THR A 68 16.54 -2.33 7.19
CA THR A 68 16.33 -0.97 6.67
C THR A 68 15.78 0.02 7.69
N ASP A 69 15.80 -0.33 8.99
CA ASP A 69 15.28 0.49 10.09
C ASP A 69 13.84 0.98 9.83
N ASP A 70 13.00 0.11 9.25
CA ASP A 70 11.62 0.39 8.86
C ASP A 70 11.44 1.61 7.94
N THR A 71 12.47 1.95 7.16
CA THR A 71 12.42 3.08 6.20
C THR A 71 12.01 2.65 4.79
N TRP A 72 12.08 1.36 4.47
CA TRP A 72 11.70 0.80 3.17
C TRP A 72 10.62 -0.26 3.28
N ILE A 73 9.65 -0.19 2.37
CA ILE A 73 8.47 -1.05 2.31
C ILE A 73 8.47 -1.83 1.00
N ILE A 74 8.17 -3.12 1.08
CA ILE A 74 7.71 -3.93 -0.04
C ILE A 74 6.19 -4.08 0.05
N ALA A 75 5.48 -3.81 -1.05
CA ALA A 75 4.03 -3.85 -1.06
C ALA A 75 3.50 -4.57 -2.30
N LEU A 76 2.34 -5.20 -2.13
CA LEU A 76 1.53 -5.78 -3.18
C LEU A 76 0.33 -4.88 -3.48
N LYS A 77 0.04 -4.70 -4.76
CA LYS A 77 -1.27 -4.22 -5.23
C LYS A 77 -1.96 -5.33 -6.00
N SER A 78 -3.24 -5.57 -5.72
CA SER A 78 -4.05 -6.49 -6.51
C SER A 78 -5.11 -5.73 -7.29
N GLU A 79 -5.40 -6.24 -8.48
CA GLU A 79 -6.39 -5.73 -9.40
C GLU A 79 -7.56 -6.71 -9.48
N GLU A 80 -8.76 -6.17 -9.44
CA GLU A 80 -9.98 -6.83 -9.87
C GLU A 80 -10.74 -5.84 -10.74
N ASP A 81 -10.82 -6.15 -12.02
CA ASP A 81 -11.56 -5.38 -13.02
C ASP A 81 -12.56 -6.34 -13.65
N SER A 82 -13.77 -6.37 -13.10
CA SER A 82 -14.83 -7.30 -13.53
C SER A 82 -15.26 -7.00 -14.96
N ALA A 83 -15.23 -5.72 -15.37
CA ALA A 83 -15.55 -5.31 -16.73
C ALA A 83 -14.54 -5.86 -17.76
N ALA A 84 -13.26 -5.98 -17.38
CA ALA A 84 -12.22 -6.56 -18.21
C ALA A 84 -11.98 -8.07 -17.97
N ASN A 85 -12.73 -8.69 -17.05
CA ASN A 85 -12.49 -10.05 -16.55
C ASN A 85 -11.00 -10.29 -16.21
N ARG A 86 -10.41 -9.32 -15.50
CA ARG A 86 -8.96 -9.27 -15.22
C ARG A 86 -8.70 -9.32 -13.73
N THR A 87 -7.78 -10.22 -13.36
CA THR A 87 -7.27 -10.36 -12.01
C THR A 87 -5.75 -10.47 -12.07
N ASN A 88 -5.06 -9.54 -11.42
CA ASN A 88 -3.59 -9.50 -11.42
C ASN A 88 -3.08 -9.06 -10.05
N THR A 89 -1.79 -9.31 -9.82
CA THR A 89 -1.07 -8.74 -8.68
C THR A 89 0.23 -8.13 -9.16
N TYR A 90 0.62 -7.06 -8.50
CA TYR A 90 1.83 -6.29 -8.78
C TYR A 90 2.62 -6.12 -7.48
N ILE A 91 3.94 -6.03 -7.61
CA ILE A 91 4.86 -5.77 -6.50
C ILE A 91 5.58 -4.44 -6.70
N THR A 92 5.84 -3.73 -5.61
CA THR A 92 6.59 -2.47 -5.63
C THR A 92 7.40 -2.31 -4.35
N VAL A 93 8.47 -1.52 -4.41
CA VAL A 93 9.32 -1.17 -3.27
C VAL A 93 9.50 0.34 -3.22
N PHE A 94 9.26 0.92 -2.05
CA PHE A 94 9.37 2.36 -1.83
C PHE A 94 9.74 2.72 -0.39
N SER A 95 10.29 3.91 -0.18
CA SER A 95 10.58 4.43 1.15
C SER A 95 9.32 5.03 1.81
N ILE A 96 9.35 5.20 3.13
CA ILE A 96 8.27 5.85 3.90
C ILE A 96 7.98 7.29 3.48
N ASP A 97 8.91 7.92 2.76
CA ASP A 97 8.78 9.27 2.20
C ASP A 97 8.35 9.27 0.73
N GLY A 98 8.06 8.09 0.17
CA GLY A 98 7.49 7.93 -1.17
C GLY A 98 8.52 7.77 -2.29
N GLN A 99 9.81 7.64 -1.99
CA GLN A 99 10.81 7.34 -3.01
C GLN A 99 10.62 5.90 -3.51
N VAL A 100 10.37 5.72 -4.80
CA VAL A 100 10.17 4.39 -5.40
C VAL A 100 11.52 3.82 -5.86
N ALA A 101 11.91 2.66 -5.31
CA ALA A 101 13.08 1.90 -5.76
C ALA A 101 12.73 0.81 -6.79
N LEU A 102 11.56 0.18 -6.63
CA LEU A 102 11.01 -0.76 -7.61
C LEU A 102 9.63 -0.25 -8.05
N PRO A 103 9.50 0.25 -9.30
CA PRO A 103 8.21 0.56 -9.89
C PRO A 103 7.28 -0.66 -9.87
N GLU A 104 5.98 -0.40 -9.88
CA GLU A 104 4.97 -1.45 -9.90
C GLU A 104 5.23 -2.46 -11.03
N THR A 105 5.54 -3.70 -10.64
CA THR A 105 5.96 -4.78 -11.55
C THR A 105 4.96 -5.92 -11.44
N PRO A 106 4.37 -6.38 -12.57
CA PRO A 106 3.38 -7.45 -12.53
C PRO A 106 4.00 -8.78 -12.10
N LEU A 107 3.30 -9.49 -11.22
CA LEU A 107 3.58 -10.87 -10.87
C LEU A 107 2.84 -11.83 -11.83
N LYS A 108 3.47 -12.95 -12.15
CA LYS A 108 2.86 -13.99 -12.99
C LYS A 108 1.76 -14.72 -12.21
N GLY A 109 0.71 -15.14 -12.91
CA GLY A 109 -0.30 -16.06 -12.38
C GLY A 109 -1.75 -15.66 -12.63
N ALA A 110 -2.03 -14.41 -13.01
CA ALA A 110 -3.40 -13.90 -13.19
C ALA A 110 -4.31 -14.19 -11.97
N MET A 111 -3.76 -14.00 -10.77
CA MET A 111 -4.43 -14.24 -9.49
C MET A 111 -4.15 -13.08 -8.53
N LYS A 112 -4.95 -13.00 -7.46
CA LYS A 112 -4.72 -12.10 -6.33
C LYS A 112 -3.78 -12.75 -5.33
N PHE A 113 -2.67 -12.09 -5.03
CA PHE A 113 -1.89 -12.36 -3.82
C PHE A 113 -2.17 -11.24 -2.82
N GLU A 114 -2.66 -11.62 -1.65
CA GLU A 114 -3.11 -10.68 -0.60
C GLU A 114 -2.25 -10.78 0.67
N GLY A 115 -1.12 -11.48 0.58
CA GLY A 115 -0.16 -11.64 1.65
C GLY A 115 1.26 -11.62 1.11
N ILE A 116 2.13 -10.88 1.78
CA ILE A 116 3.58 -10.94 1.59
C ILE A 116 4.27 -10.99 2.94
N GLU A 117 5.31 -11.82 3.05
CA GLU A 117 6.14 -11.96 4.25
C GLU A 117 7.56 -12.38 3.88
N PHE A 118 8.51 -12.03 4.74
CA PHE A 118 9.87 -12.57 4.75
C PHE A 118 9.88 -13.84 5.63
N VAL A 119 10.06 -15.02 5.02
CA VAL A 119 9.96 -16.35 5.67
C VAL A 119 11.28 -17.13 5.65
#